data_AF-A0A920CWL5-F1
#
_entry.id   AF-A0A920CWL5-F1
#
_cell.length_a   1.000
_cell.length_b   1.000
_cell.length_c   1.000
_cell.angle_alpha   90.00
_cell.angle_beta   90.00
_cell.angle_gamma   90.00
#
_symmetry.space_group_name_H-M   'P 1'
#
loop_
_entity.id
_entity.type
_entity.pdbx_description
1 polymer ?
#
loop_
_entity_poly.entity_id
_entity_poly.type
_entity_poly.pdbx_seq_one_letter_code
_entity_poly.pdbx_strand_id
1 'polypeptide(L)'
;MLYRWWQIVLVAVMCCALGINYTYYTWLDYEILGISKGRLSTSLQVWGYILLALGLLMFATLAARKKINVKMIDKQLEIFITLIFVLQLPIISLWFMAMFMQGIEALPGGLLHLLLLGLAAYSFLSNHHMSDKQHSYPNDTGQSS
;
A
#
# COMPACT_ATOMS: atom_id res chain seq x y z
N MET A 1 -14.96 -9.55 6.89
CA MET A 1 -14.10 -9.15 5.76
C MET A 1 -12.87 -10.04 5.80
N LEU A 2 -12.69 -10.93 4.82
CA LEU A 2 -11.59 -11.89 4.83
C LEU A 2 -10.60 -11.50 3.74
N TYR A 3 -9.72 -10.54 4.03
CA TYR A 3 -8.54 -10.34 3.19
C TYR A 3 -7.77 -11.65 3.13
N ARG A 4 -7.32 -12.05 1.94
CA ARG A 4 -6.45 -13.22 1.87
C ARG A 4 -5.13 -12.81 2.51
N TRP A 5 -4.71 -13.56 3.54
CA TRP A 5 -3.54 -13.22 4.36
C TRP A 5 -2.29 -12.88 3.54
N TRP A 6 -2.10 -13.56 2.40
CA TRP A 6 -0.97 -13.34 1.50
C TRP A 6 -0.98 -11.96 0.83
N GLN A 7 -2.15 -11.36 0.57
CA GLN A 7 -2.27 -10.02 -0.04
C GLN A 7 -1.72 -8.96 0.93
N ILE A 8 -2.12 -9.04 2.20
CA ILE A 8 -1.63 -8.14 3.26
C ILE A 8 -0.12 -8.29 3.41
N VAL A 9 0.39 -9.53 3.39
CA VAL A 9 1.83 -9.80 3.46
C VAL A 9 2.56 -9.19 2.26
N LEU A 10 2.07 -9.37 1.03
CA LEU A 10 2.69 -8.77 -0.16
C LEU A 10 2.73 -7.24 -0.09
N VAL A 11 1.62 -6.60 0.30
CA VAL A 11 1.56 -5.15 0.47
C VAL A 11 2.55 -4.68 1.54
N ALA A 12 2.60 -5.36 2.69
CA ALA A 12 3.51 -5.03 3.79
C ALA A 12 4.98 -5.21 3.39
N VAL A 13 5.33 -6.31 2.70
CA VAL A 13 6.69 -6.54 2.17
C VAL A 13 7.09 -5.43 1.20
N MET A 14 6.21 -5.09 0.24
CA MET A 14 6.47 -4.04 -0.75
C MET A 14 6.63 -2.67 -0.09
N CYS A 15 5.82 -2.35 0.92
CA CYS A 15 5.98 -1.14 1.74
C CYS A 15 7.34 -1.09 2.44
N CYS A 16 7.77 -2.19 3.07
CA CYS A 16 9.08 -2.25 3.70
C CYS A 16 10.23 -2.13 2.67
N ALA A 17 10.13 -2.80 1.53
CA ALA A 17 11.14 -2.76 0.48
C ALA A 17 11.32 -1.35 -0.10
N LEU A 18 10.22 -0.68 -0.42
CA LEU A 18 10.24 0.72 -0.87
C LEU A 18 10.72 1.66 0.23
N GLY A 19 10.28 1.43 1.48
CA GLY A 19 10.72 2.21 2.63
C GLY A 19 12.24 2.15 2.82
N ILE A 20 12.81 0.94 2.82
CA ILE A 20 14.26 0.72 2.90
C ILE A 20 14.98 1.37 1.71
N ASN A 21 14.45 1.24 0.50
CA ASN A 21 15.06 1.84 -0.69
C ASN A 21 15.19 3.37 -0.55
N TYR A 22 14.12 4.04 -0.13
CA TYR A 22 14.14 5.50 0.07
C TYR A 22 14.99 5.96 1.24
N THR A 23 15.04 5.17 2.32
CA THR A 23 15.82 5.53 3.50
C THR A 23 17.33 5.35 3.29
N TYR A 24 17.75 4.26 2.62
CA TYR A 24 19.15 3.84 2.62
C TYR A 24 19.83 3.86 1.26
N TYR A 25 19.08 3.70 0.17
CA TYR A 25 19.66 3.47 -1.15
C TYR A 25 19.39 4.61 -2.14
N THR A 26 18.64 5.65 -1.74
CA THR A 26 18.21 6.82 -2.55
C THR A 26 18.53 6.67 -4.04
N TRP A 27 17.73 5.86 -4.74
CA TRP A 27 17.79 5.73 -6.21
C TRP A 27 17.44 7.04 -6.94
N LEU A 28 16.99 8.05 -6.18
CA LEU A 28 16.63 9.38 -6.63
C LEU A 28 17.75 10.37 -6.29
N ASP A 29 18.86 10.30 -6.99
CA ASP A 29 19.96 11.29 -6.89
C ASP A 29 19.68 12.49 -7.82
N TYR A 30 18.42 12.97 -7.83
CA TYR A 30 17.88 13.84 -8.87
C TYR A 30 17.59 15.26 -8.38
N GLU A 31 17.99 16.27 -9.16
CA GLU A 31 17.56 17.66 -9.01
C GLU A 31 16.21 17.88 -9.70
N ILE A 32 15.14 17.38 -9.09
CA ILE A 32 13.78 17.66 -9.57
C ILE A 32 13.45 19.10 -9.16
N LEU A 33 13.46 20.02 -10.14
CA LEU A 33 13.05 21.44 -10.04
C LEU A 33 14.05 22.45 -9.42
N GLY A 34 15.36 22.20 -9.44
CA GLY A 34 16.35 23.13 -8.86
C GLY A 34 16.29 23.25 -7.33
N ILE A 35 15.52 22.36 -6.69
CA ILE A 35 15.57 22.12 -5.25
C ILE A 35 16.88 21.39 -5.00
N SER A 36 17.78 22.01 -4.23
CA SER A 36 19.11 21.44 -3.93
C SER A 36 18.97 19.98 -3.48
N LYS A 37 19.88 19.12 -3.97
CA LYS A 37 19.90 17.66 -3.73
C LYS A 37 19.54 17.24 -2.30
N GLY A 38 19.97 18.02 -1.31
CA GLY A 38 19.65 17.79 0.10
C GLY A 38 18.15 17.81 0.44
N ARG A 39 17.37 18.78 -0.06
CA ARG A 39 15.97 18.98 0.36
C ARG A 39 15.02 17.92 -0.20
N LEU A 40 15.23 17.50 -1.45
CA LEU A 40 14.43 16.45 -2.07
C LEU A 40 14.73 15.08 -1.43
N SER A 41 15.99 14.82 -1.10
CA SER A 41 16.40 13.59 -0.40
C SER A 41 15.71 13.44 0.95
N THR A 42 15.63 14.53 1.74
CA THR A 42 14.97 14.51 3.06
C THR A 42 13.48 14.25 2.94
N SER A 43 12.79 14.86 1.97
CA SER A 43 11.37 14.59 1.74
C SER A 43 11.12 13.13 1.37
N LEU A 44 11.91 12.57 0.45
CA LEU A 44 11.81 11.16 0.06
C LEU A 44 12.14 10.20 1.21
N GLN A 45 13.11 10.52 2.06
CA GLN A 45 13.41 9.74 3.26
C GLN A 45 12.24 9.72 4.25
N VAL A 46 11.53 10.84 4.45
CA VAL A 46 10.32 10.88 5.28
C VAL A 46 9.26 9.93 4.73
N TRP A 47 9.04 9.92 3.41
CA TRP A 47 8.16 8.95 2.77
C TRP A 47 8.63 7.51 2.98
N GLY A 48 9.94 7.27 2.87
CA GLY A 48 10.56 5.98 3.16
C GLY A 48 10.27 5.49 4.57
N TYR A 49 10.46 6.34 5.58
CA TYR A 49 10.16 6.01 6.97
C TYR A 49 8.67 5.74 7.20
N ILE A 50 7.77 6.51 6.58
CA ILE A 50 6.33 6.31 6.68
C ILE A 50 5.94 4.94 6.09
N LEU A 51 6.44 4.60 4.90
CA LEU A 51 6.16 3.31 4.26
C LEU A 51 6.71 2.15 5.06
N LEU A 52 7.94 2.28 5.59
CA LEU A 52 8.55 1.27 6.43
C LEU A 52 7.73 1.06 7.72
N ALA A 53 7.35 2.14 8.39
CA ALA A 53 6.52 2.09 9.59
C ALA A 53 5.16 1.42 9.33
N LEU A 54 4.49 1.77 8.23
CA LEU A 54 3.22 1.15 7.83
C LEU A 54 3.36 -0.34 7.53
N GLY A 55 4.40 -0.74 6.79
CA GLY A 55 4.68 -2.15 6.51
C GLY A 55 4.91 -2.96 7.80
N LEU A 56 5.72 -2.43 8.72
CA LEU A 56 5.97 -3.05 10.02
C LEU A 56 4.71 -3.11 10.89
N LEU A 57 3.90 -2.05 10.90
CA LEU A 57 2.62 -2.03 11.62
C LEU A 57 1.65 -3.07 11.05
N MET A 58 1.58 -3.24 9.73
CA MET A 58 0.75 -4.28 9.12
C MET A 58 1.20 -5.69 9.55
N PHE A 59 2.51 -5.95 9.61
CA PHE A 59 3.02 -7.22 10.15
C PHE A 59 2.67 -7.42 11.62
N ALA A 60 2.85 -6.38 12.45
CA ALA A 60 2.52 -6.43 13.87
C ALA A 60 1.04 -6.70 14.10
N THR A 61 0.16 -6.00 13.37
CA THR A 61 -1.29 -6.18 13.42
C THR A 61 -1.70 -7.57 12.91
N LEU A 62 -1.07 -8.08 11.86
CA LEU A 62 -1.32 -9.44 11.36
C LEU A 62 -0.88 -10.51 12.38
N ALA A 63 0.27 -10.32 13.05
CA ALA A 63 0.74 -11.22 14.10
C ALA A 63 -0.17 -11.18 15.34
N ALA A 64 -0.68 -10.00 15.69
CA ALA A 64 -1.60 -9.80 16.81
C ALA A 64 -3.00 -10.38 16.57
N ARG A 65 -3.35 -10.70 15.31
CA ARG A 65 -4.66 -11.28 14.92
C ARG A 65 -5.05 -12.52 15.72
N LYS A 66 -4.08 -13.32 16.18
CA LYS A 66 -4.35 -14.53 16.99
C LYS A 66 -4.82 -14.23 18.42
N LYS A 67 -4.57 -13.02 18.93
CA LYS A 67 -4.80 -12.63 20.33
C LYS A 67 -5.94 -11.60 20.50
N ILE A 68 -6.39 -10.97 19.42
CA ILE A 68 -7.30 -9.84 19.42
C ILE A 68 -8.55 -10.17 18.59
N ASN A 69 -9.66 -9.46 18.83
CA ASN A 69 -10.88 -9.57 18.02
C ASN A 69 -10.57 -9.42 16.51
N VAL A 70 -10.77 -10.51 15.78
CA VAL A 70 -10.49 -10.62 14.34
C VAL A 70 -11.16 -9.51 13.53
N LYS A 71 -12.40 -9.13 13.87
CA LYS A 71 -13.13 -8.07 13.15
C LYS A 71 -12.48 -6.70 13.30
N MET A 72 -11.90 -6.41 14.46
CA MET A 72 -11.22 -5.14 14.71
C MET A 72 -9.89 -5.08 13.96
N ILE A 73 -9.14 -6.19 13.97
CA ILE A 73 -7.88 -6.32 13.25
C ILE A 73 -8.08 -6.20 11.75
N ASP A 74 -9.09 -6.85 11.20
CA ASP A 74 -9.38 -6.80 9.76
C ASP A 74 -9.74 -5.34 9.32
N LYS A 75 -10.49 -4.59 10.14
CA LYS A 75 -10.75 -3.15 9.91
C LYS A 75 -9.50 -2.29 10.01
N GLN A 76 -8.61 -2.58 10.96
CA GLN A 76 -7.37 -1.83 11.10
C GLN A 76 -6.45 -2.04 9.89
N LEU A 77 -6.36 -3.27 9.39
CA LEU A 77 -5.60 -3.59 8.18
C LEU A 77 -6.18 -2.91 6.94
N GLU A 78 -7.51 -2.82 6.83
CA GLU A 78 -8.18 -2.05 5.79
C GLU A 78 -7.81 -0.56 5.82
N ILE A 79 -7.79 0.04 7.01
CA ILE A 79 -7.35 1.44 7.19
C ILE A 79 -5.91 1.61 6.73
N PHE A 80 -5.01 0.69 7.08
CA PHE A 80 -3.61 0.75 6.64
C PHE A 80 -3.46 0.63 5.13
N ILE A 81 -4.17 -0.31 4.49
CA ILE A 81 -4.17 -0.47 3.03
C ILE A 81 -4.70 0.79 2.34
N THR A 82 -5.78 1.37 2.87
CA THR A 82 -6.37 2.61 2.36
C THR A 82 -5.40 3.78 2.49
N LEU A 83 -4.72 3.89 3.63
CA LEU A 83 -3.71 4.92 3.85
C LEU A 83 -2.54 4.76 2.87
N ILE A 84 -2.06 3.53 2.65
CA ILE A 84 -1.03 3.25 1.64
C ILE A 84 -1.50 3.72 0.26
N PHE A 85 -2.72 3.35 -0.16
CA PHE A 85 -3.27 3.77 -1.44
C PHE A 85 -3.25 5.30 -1.61
N VAL A 86 -3.72 6.05 -0.61
CA VAL A 86 -3.75 7.52 -0.65
C VAL A 86 -2.33 8.10 -0.69
N LEU A 87 -1.40 7.56 0.10
CA LEU A 87 -0.01 8.03 0.15
C LEU A 87 0.75 7.74 -1.15
N GLN A 88 0.36 6.71 -1.92
CA GLN A 88 1.00 6.40 -3.21
C GLN A 88 0.66 7.41 -4.31
N LEU A 89 -0.53 8.03 -4.30
CA LEU A 89 -0.95 8.98 -5.34
C LEU A 89 0.00 10.17 -5.56
N PRO A 90 0.44 10.91 -4.50
CA PRO A 90 1.41 11.99 -4.68
C PRO A 90 2.79 11.45 -5.10
N ILE A 91 3.22 10.30 -4.61
CA ILE A 91 4.53 9.72 -4.97
C ILE A 91 4.56 9.31 -6.44
N ILE A 92 3.50 8.68 -6.93
CA ILE A 92 3.36 8.31 -8.34
C ILE A 92 3.38 9.55 -9.23
N SER A 93 2.65 10.60 -8.84
CA SER A 93 2.68 11.89 -9.54
C SER A 93 4.09 12.47 -9.65
N LEU A 94 4.89 12.38 -8.58
CA LEU A 94 6.30 12.81 -8.59
C LEU A 94 7.16 11.96 -9.53
N TRP A 95 6.98 10.64 -9.56
CA TRP A 95 7.69 9.76 -10.49
C TRP A 95 7.31 10.02 -11.95
N PHE A 96 6.03 10.24 -12.24
CA PHE A 96 5.60 10.65 -13.57
C PHE A 96 6.24 11.97 -14.00
N MET A 97 6.30 12.96 -13.10
CA MET A 97 7.00 14.21 -13.38
C MET A 97 8.49 14.00 -13.61
N ALA A 98 9.13 13.12 -12.83
CA ALA A 98 10.53 12.75 -13.02
C ALA A 98 10.77 12.09 -14.40
N MET A 99 9.83 11.25 -14.87
CA MET A 99 9.89 10.65 -16.21
C MET A 99 9.79 11.70 -17.32
N PHE A 100 8.95 12.72 -17.18
CA PHE A 100 8.89 13.82 -18.15
C PHE A 100 10.19 14.63 -18.23
N MET A 101 10.89 14.80 -17.10
CA MET A 101 12.12 15.59 -17.06
C MET A 101 13.37 14.79 -17.46
N GLN A 102 13.42 13.49 -17.16
CA GLN A 102 14.65 12.69 -17.20
C GLN A 102 14.53 11.42 -18.05
N GLY A 103 13.36 11.17 -18.64
CA GLY A 103 13.14 10.03 -19.51
C GLY A 103 13.06 8.70 -18.76
N ILE A 104 13.63 7.66 -19.37
CA ILE A 104 13.39 6.27 -18.97
C ILE A 104 14.07 5.86 -17.66
N GLU A 105 15.05 6.62 -17.17
CA GLU A 105 15.78 6.30 -15.94
C GLU A 105 14.91 6.41 -14.68
N ALA A 106 13.84 7.20 -14.72
CA ALA A 106 12.85 7.32 -13.65
C ALA A 106 11.78 6.21 -13.69
N LEU A 107 11.73 5.40 -14.75
CA LEU A 107 10.70 4.40 -14.98
C LEU A 107 10.69 3.27 -13.94
N PRO A 108 11.83 2.70 -13.50
CA PRO A 108 11.83 1.59 -12.54
C PRO A 108 11.15 1.94 -11.20
N GLY A 109 11.41 3.14 -10.69
CA GLY A 109 10.77 3.60 -9.45
C GLY A 109 9.27 3.80 -9.62
N GLY A 110 8.86 4.51 -10.68
CA GLY A 110 7.44 4.69 -11.00
C GLY A 110 6.68 3.36 -11.12
N LEU A 111 7.28 2.35 -11.74
CA LEU A 111 6.70 1.00 -11.84
C LEU A 111 6.53 0.31 -10.49
N LEU A 112 7.51 0.41 -9.59
CA LEU A 112 7.39 -0.20 -8.25
C LEU A 112 6.27 0.44 -7.43
N HIS A 113 6.08 1.76 -7.56
CA HIS A 113 4.98 2.47 -6.92
C HIS A 113 3.62 2.13 -7.53
N LEU A 114 3.53 2.05 -8.86
CA LEU A 114 2.32 1.57 -9.55
C LEU A 114 1.97 0.14 -9.14
N LEU A 115 2.97 -0.73 -8.97
CA LEU A 115 2.77 -2.09 -8.49
C LEU A 115 2.22 -2.11 -7.06
N LEU A 116 2.80 -1.32 -6.14
CA LEU A 116 2.29 -1.21 -4.77
C LEU A 116 0.86 -0.65 -4.74
N LEU A 117 0.57 0.40 -5.53
CA LEU A 117 -0.77 0.96 -5.66
C LEU A 117 -1.76 -0.08 -6.21
N GLY A 118 -1.37 -0.82 -7.25
CA GLY A 118 -2.18 -1.88 -7.84
C GLY A 118 -2.47 -3.01 -6.85
N LEU A 119 -1.49 -3.43 -6.05
CA LEU A 119 -1.69 -4.42 -4.99
C LEU A 119 -2.63 -3.91 -3.88
N ALA A 120 -2.50 -2.64 -3.47
CA ALA A 120 -3.40 -2.03 -2.50
C ALA A 120 -4.84 -1.94 -3.04
N ALA A 121 -5.01 -1.49 -4.28
CA ALA A 121 -6.31 -1.41 -4.95
C ALA A 121 -6.94 -2.80 -5.15
N TYR A 122 -6.16 -3.78 -5.57
CA TYR A 122 -6.61 -5.17 -5.71
C TYR A 122 -7.05 -5.76 -4.36
N SER A 123 -6.31 -5.47 -3.30
CA SER A 123 -6.67 -5.89 -1.94
C SER A 123 -8.02 -5.29 -1.51
N PHE A 124 -8.28 -4.03 -1.86
CA PHE A 124 -9.56 -3.36 -1.60
C PHE A 124 -10.72 -3.95 -2.42
N LEU A 125 -10.56 -4.05 -3.74
CA LEU A 125 -11.55 -4.58 -4.68
C LEU A 125 -11.95 -6.03 -4.38
N SER A 126 -10.96 -6.89 -4.13
CA SER A 126 -11.20 -8.30 -3.82
C SER A 126 -12.00 -8.47 -2.52
N ASN A 127 -11.88 -7.54 -1.58
CA ASN A 127 -12.64 -7.55 -0.34
C ASN A 127 -14.11 -7.13 -0.53
N HIS A 128 -14.35 -6.08 -1.32
CA HIS A 128 -15.72 -5.64 -1.64
C HIS A 128 -16.50 -6.71 -2.40
N HIS A 129 -15.87 -7.36 -3.38
CA HIS A 129 -16.50 -8.40 -4.19
C HIS A 129 -16.90 -9.65 -3.37
N MET A 130 -16.26 -9.89 -2.22
CA MET A 130 -16.63 -10.97 -1.29
C MET A 130 -17.76 -10.58 -0.34
N SER A 131 -17.92 -9.29 -0.04
CA SER A 131 -19.01 -8.78 0.81
C SER A 131 -20.36 -8.88 0.09
N ASP A 132 -20.41 -8.55 -1.20
CA ASP A 132 -21.65 -8.59 -1.99
C ASP A 132 -22.19 -10.01 -2.14
N LYS A 133 -21.32 -11.01 -2.30
CA LYS A 133 -21.72 -12.43 -2.40
C LYS A 133 -22.32 -12.99 -1.12
N GLN A 134 -22.05 -12.41 0.06
CA GLN A 134 -22.66 -12.85 1.31
C GLN A 134 -24.09 -12.34 1.51
N HIS A 135 -24.50 -11.28 0.80
CA HIS A 135 -25.85 -10.73 0.89
C HIS A 135 -26.83 -11.29 -0.14
N SER A 136 -26.36 -12.08 -1.12
CA SER A 136 -27.20 -12.64 -2.19
C SER A 136 -27.73 -14.06 -1.93
N TYR A 137 -27.57 -14.62 -0.73
CA TYR A 137 -28.27 -15.85 -0.38
C TYR A 137 -29.68 -15.49 0.11
N PRO A 138 -30.75 -15.76 -0.65
CA PRO A 138 -32.09 -15.69 -0.12
C PRO A 138 -32.20 -16.66 1.05
N ASN A 139 -32.77 -16.17 2.15
CA ASN A 139 -33.27 -17.01 3.24
C ASN A 139 -34.48 -17.80 2.70
N ASP A 140 -34.23 -18.80 1.85
CA ASP A 140 -35.21 -19.83 1.53
C ASP A 140 -35.30 -20.80 2.71
N THR A 141 -35.64 -20.26 3.89
CA THR A 141 -36.35 -21.05 4.88
C THR A 141 -37.76 -21.19 4.34
N GLY A 142 -37.95 -22.19 3.48
CA GLY A 142 -39.25 -22.74 3.17
C GLY A 142 -39.94 -23.11 4.48
N GLN A 143 -40.77 -22.19 4.98
CA GLN A 143 -41.90 -22.54 5.83
C GLN A 143 -42.94 -23.19 4.92
N SER A 144 -42.73 -24.46 4.58
CA SER A 144 -43.81 -25.33 4.15
C SER A 144 -44.51 -25.85 5.41
N SER A 145 -45.66 -25.25 5.68
CA SER A 145 -46.89 -25.81 6.29
C SER A 145 -46.76 -26.64 7.58
#